data_AF-A0A1W9M747-F1
#
_entry.id   AF-A0A1W9M747-F1
#
_cell.length_a   1.000
_cell.length_b   1.000
_cell.length_c   1.000
_cell.angle_alpha   90.00
_cell.angle_beta   90.00
_cell.angle_gamma   90.00
#
_symmetry.space_group_name_H-M   'P 1'
#
loop_
_entity.id
_entity.type
_entity.pdbx_description
1 polymer ?
#
loop_
_entity_poly.entity_id
_entity_poly.type
_entity_poly.pdbx_seq_one_letter_code
_entity_poly.pdbx_strand_id
1 'polypeptide(L)' 'MQVTVEDLKKCFKNTIADDVLAQLDPAKPLAAQGMDSLALTAMAVVLQNTYKVTIGVEESISLKTLNDVVAFLNKA' A
#
# COMPACT_ATOMS: atom_id res chain seq x y z
N MET A 1 12.76 9.14 -0.06
CA MET A 1 11.95 9.66 1.08
C MET A 1 12.03 8.69 2.25
N GLN A 2 11.61 9.02 3.48
CA GLN A 2 11.39 8.03 4.56
C GLN A 2 9.88 7.87 4.77
N VAL A 3 9.27 7.05 3.93
CA VAL A 3 7.88 6.62 4.09
C VAL A 3 7.85 5.50 5.12
N THR A 4 6.88 5.54 6.02
CA THR A 4 6.65 4.50 7.02
C THR A 4 5.31 3.82 6.77
N VAL A 5 5.10 2.65 7.39
CA VAL A 5 3.80 1.96 7.36
C VAL A 5 2.70 2.85 7.94
N GLU A 6 3.01 3.67 8.96
CA GLU A 6 2.06 4.60 9.55
C GLU A 6 1.64 5.71 8.59
N ASP A 7 2.57 6.27 7.81
CA ASP A 7 2.28 7.23 6.75
C ASP A 7 1.38 6.62 5.67
N LEU A 8 1.66 5.37 5.28
CA LEU A 8 0.80 4.63 4.36
C LEU A 8 -0.61 4.42 4.93
N LYS A 9 -0.72 3.97 6.19
CA LYS A 9 -2.02 3.79 6.84
C LYS A 9 -2.81 5.11 6.90
N LYS A 10 -2.15 6.24 7.17
CA LYS A 10 -2.78 7.58 7.11
C LYS A 10 -3.23 7.94 5.70
N CYS A 11 -2.43 7.62 4.69
CA CYS A 11 -2.77 7.86 3.29
C CYS A 11 -3.99 7.03 2.85
N PHE A 12 -4.09 5.80 3.34
CA PHE A 12 -5.21 4.90 3.04
C PHE A 12 -6.45 5.14 3.89
N LYS A 13 -6.37 5.93 4.96
CA LYS A 13 -7.50 6.23 5.86
C LYS A 13 -8.72 6.81 5.12
N ASN A 14 -8.49 7.51 4.01
CA ASN A 14 -9.55 8.09 3.18
C ASN A 14 -10.12 7.11 2.13
N THR A 15 -9.57 5.89 2.04
CA THR A 15 -9.87 4.91 1.00
C THR A 15 -10.33 3.58 1.58
N ILE A 16 -9.79 3.21 2.74
CA ILE A 16 -10.07 1.96 3.45
C ILE A 16 -10.52 2.30 4.87
N ALA A 17 -11.48 1.54 5.39
CA ALA A 17 -11.96 1.70 6.76
C ALA A 17 -10.81 1.52 7.78
N ASP A 18 -10.81 2.35 8.83
CA ASP A 18 -9.83 2.31 9.92
C ASP A 18 -9.71 0.92 10.56
N ASP A 19 -10.82 0.19 10.69
CA ASP A 19 -10.83 -1.15 11.29
C ASP A 19 -9.94 -2.14 10.50
N VAL A 20 -10.04 -2.10 9.17
CA VAL A 20 -9.22 -2.93 8.28
C VAL A 20 -7.76 -2.49 8.35
N LEU A 21 -7.49 -1.19 8.38
CA LEU A 21 -6.13 -0.64 8.52
C LEU A 21 -5.47 -0.96 9.85
N ALA A 22 -6.25 -1.05 10.94
CA ALA A 22 -5.77 -1.43 12.26
C ALA A 22 -5.38 -2.91 12.30
N GLN A 23 -6.17 -3.78 11.66
CA GLN A 23 -5.93 -5.23 11.62
C GLN A 23 -4.88 -5.66 10.57
N LEU A 24 -4.49 -4.75 9.68
CA LEU A 24 -3.49 -5.00 8.64
C LEU A 24 -2.08 -5.18 9.18
N ASP A 25 -1.54 -6.38 8.96
CA ASP A 25 -0.16 -6.76 9.19
C ASP A 25 0.70 -6.34 7.98
N PRO A 26 1.68 -5.45 8.17
CA PRO A 26 2.49 -4.93 7.07
C PRO A 26 3.46 -5.94 6.47
N ALA A 27 3.75 -7.05 7.17
CA ALA A 27 4.60 -8.13 6.68
C ALA A 27 3.83 -9.20 5.90
N LYS A 28 2.49 -9.16 5.93
CA LYS A 28 1.65 -10.16 5.24
C LYS A 28 1.09 -9.63 3.92
N PRO A 29 0.80 -10.53 2.96
CA PRO A 29 0.18 -10.14 1.70
C PRO A 29 -1.19 -9.52 1.93
N LEU A 30 -1.43 -8.34 1.34
CA LEU A 30 -2.70 -7.62 1.47
C LEU A 30 -3.91 -8.46 1.02
N ALA A 31 -3.77 -9.17 -0.10
CA ALA A 31 -4.80 -10.07 -0.62
C ALA A 31 -5.14 -11.24 0.33
N ALA A 32 -4.17 -11.69 1.14
CA ALA A 32 -4.40 -12.78 2.11
C ALA A 32 -5.08 -12.29 3.40
N GLN A 33 -5.20 -10.97 3.59
CA GLN A 33 -5.75 -10.33 4.78
C GLN A 33 -7.18 -9.80 4.55
N GLY A 34 -7.84 -10.26 3.48
CA GLY A 34 -9.20 -9.84 3.17
C GLY A 34 -9.31 -8.48 2.48
N MET A 35 -8.22 -7.97 1.87
CA MET A 35 -8.37 -6.85 0.94
C MET A 35 -9.01 -7.32 -0.37
N ASP A 36 -10.14 -6.71 -0.69
CA ASP A 36 -10.77 -6.87 -1.99
C ASP A 36 -9.91 -6.26 -3.11
N SER A 37 -10.07 -6.79 -4.32
CA SER A 37 -9.41 -6.27 -5.52
C SER A 37 -9.64 -4.77 -5.73
N LEU A 38 -10.83 -4.26 -5.37
CA LEU A 38 -11.15 -2.83 -5.40
C LEU A 38 -10.28 -2.03 -4.44
N ALA A 39 -10.09 -2.51 -3.21
CA ALA A 39 -9.24 -1.84 -2.20
C ALA A 39 -7.78 -1.80 -2.68
N LEU A 40 -7.27 -2.92 -3.21
CA LEU A 40 -5.92 -2.99 -3.78
C LEU A 40 -5.73 -1.99 -4.93
N THR A 41 -6.71 -1.89 -5.83
CA THR A 41 -6.66 -0.96 -6.96
C THR A 41 -6.70 0.50 -6.47
N ALA A 42 -7.58 0.80 -5.51
CA ALA A 42 -7.69 2.14 -4.95
C ALA A 42 -6.41 2.57 -4.22
N MET A 43 -5.77 1.66 -3.48
CA MET A 43 -4.47 1.92 -2.86
C MET A 43 -3.39 2.22 -3.88
N ALA A 44 -3.30 1.42 -4.96
CA ALA A 44 -2.32 1.65 -6.01
C ALA A 44 -2.49 3.04 -6.63
N VAL A 45 -3.73 3.47 -6.91
CA VAL A 45 -4.03 4.80 -7.43
C VAL A 45 -3.64 5.91 -6.43
N VAL A 46 -3.97 5.75 -5.15
CA VAL A 46 -3.60 6.71 -4.11
C VAL A 46 -2.09 6.83 -3.99
N LEU A 47 -1.36 5.72 -4.01
CA LEU A 47 0.10 5.71 -3.96
C LEU A 47 0.73 6.46 -5.14
N GLN A 48 0.27 6.16 -6.36
CA GLN A 48 0.75 6.83 -7.56
C GLN A 48 0.44 8.33 -7.53
N ASN A 49 -0.73 8.73 -7.03
CA ASN A 49 -1.11 10.13 -6.98
C ASN A 49 -0.38 10.92 -5.88
N THR A 50 -0.26 10.33 -4.67
CA THR A 50 0.37 10.95 -3.50
C THR A 50 1.88 11.05 -3.66
N TYR A 51 2.53 9.94 -4.04
CA TYR A 51 3.98 9.89 -4.14
C TYR A 51 4.51 10.19 -5.55
N LYS A 52 3.61 10.45 -6.52
CA LYS A 52 3.96 10.69 -7.93
C LYS A 52 4.86 9.59 -8.51
N VAL A 53 4.71 8.36 -8.02
CA VAL A 53 5.45 7.19 -8.48
C VAL A 53 4.66 6.45 -9.55
N THR A 54 5.38 5.87 -10.51
CA THR A 54 4.81 4.93 -11.47
C THR A 54 5.13 3.52 -10.97
N ILE A 55 4.10 2.71 -10.73
CA ILE A 55 4.29 1.30 -10.39
C ILE A 55 4.29 0.52 -11.70
N GLY A 56 5.48 0.05 -12.13
CA GLY A 56 5.61 -0.83 -13.28
C GLY A 56 4.96 -2.20 -13.05
N VAL A 57 4.78 -2.96 -14.12
CA VAL A 57 4.20 -4.32 -14.03
C VAL A 57 5.08 -5.23 -13.16
N GLU A 58 6.40 -5.13 -13.28
CA GLU A 58 7.35 -5.94 -12.48
C GLU A 58 7.30 -5.56 -10.99
N GLU A 59 7.26 -4.27 -10.68
CA GLU A 59 7.08 -3.79 -9.31
C GLU A 59 5.71 -4.18 -8.76
N SER A 60 4.63 -4.12 -9.54
CA SER A 60 3.28 -4.52 -9.10
C SER A 60 3.22 -5.98 -8.62
N ILE A 61 4.06 -6.86 -9.18
CA ILE A 61 4.16 -8.26 -8.77
C ILE A 61 4.89 -8.39 -7.44
N SER A 62 5.87 -7.51 -7.16
CA SER A 62 6.65 -7.51 -5.92
C SER A 62 5.95 -6.77 -4.77
N LEU A 63 5.06 -5.82 -5.08
CA LEU A 63 4.31 -5.00 -4.13
C LEU A 63 3.09 -5.73 -3.53
N LYS A 64 3.35 -6.84 -2.82
CA LYS A 64 2.28 -7.65 -2.21
C LYS A 64 1.98 -7.26 -0.76
N THR A 65 2.96 -6.69 -0.06
CA THR A 65 2.85 -6.29 1.35
C THR A 65 3.02 -4.78 1.52
N LEU A 66 2.55 -4.22 2.64
CA LEU A 66 2.82 -2.81 2.95
C LEU A 66 4.32 -2.55 3.12
N ASN A 67 5.08 -3.51 3.66
CA ASN A 67 6.53 -3.39 3.78
C ASN A 67 7.21 -3.29 2.41
N ASP A 68 6.75 -4.05 1.41
CA ASP A 68 7.28 -3.94 0.04
C ASP A 68 6.99 -2.56 -0.54
N VAL A 69 5.78 -2.02 -0.31
CA VAL A 69 5.41 -0.66 -0.72
C VAL A 69 6.29 0.39 -0.05
N VAL A 70 6.49 0.28 1.27
CA VAL A 70 7.41 1.16 2.01
C VAL A 70 8.83 1.06 1.43
N ALA A 71 9.33 -0.14 1.21
CA ALA A 71 10.67 -0.36 0.69
C ALA A 71 10.83 0.19 -0.72
N PHE A 72 9.81 0.07 -1.56
CA PHE A 72 9.77 0.66 -2.90
C PHE A 72 9.79 2.19 -2.86
N LEU A 73 8.92 2.80 -2.05
CA LEU A 73 8.86 4.27 -1.89
C LEU A 73 10.12 4.86 -1.25
N ASN A 74 10.83 4.07 -0.44
CA ASN A 74 12.11 4.46 0.13
C ASN A 74 13.29 4.26 -0.82
N LYS A 75 13.14 3.41 -1.85
CA LYS A 75 14.12 3.21 -2.93
C LYS A 75 13.98 4.22 -4.07
N ALA A 76 12.79 4.78 -4.27
CA ALA A 76 12.49 5.85 -5.22
C ALA A 76 12.98 7.22 -4.72
#